data_AF-A0A9P9QS98-F1
#
_entry.id   AF-A0A9P9QS98-F1
#
_cell.length_a   1.000
_cell.length_b   1.000
_cell.length_c   1.000
_cell.angle_alpha   90.00
_cell.angle_beta   90.00
_cell.angle_gamma   90.00
#
_symmetry.space_group_name_H-M   'P 1'
#
loop_
_entity.id
_entity.type
_entity.pdbx_description
1 polymer ?
#
loop_
_entity_poly.entity_id
_entity_poly.type
_entity_poly.pdbx_seq_one_letter_code
_entity_poly.pdbx_strand_id
1 'polypeptide(L)'
;MPLTVGWLRLSCVRLQADLTEPHLQRRPAIMVSLSFSSLRDDWSLDVVNILAFLGEHNILATSQQVCKSPFCFLPRLIPAPQGLLAQRARTLPTKGDFEVRSVVTGNKRPYLNYYADTLHGDGDKLAAYTTRVLHIERNSSHANRPITRPRLLSPLNVIAMLSCVISLGIAAWAVVLGDGPGLAGVLIMSFTTPLLCIGLKWTPQLHPSLSRNTKMQDCIVYRTPRGIFTVVRCDESISRWLYWHPSQITYLVGSYTGRGVSGIAGGLMLVGSLVLFSNAMWTIKAALVVAYTVLNLLYWLAAIIPPSYSWHFELEMKEELVLNATYTKALWAAMWMSQSVDWVKEGDHTPKTEAWDRWIEEARDALDKPRENFDAQRRLTRLLR
;
A
#
# COMPACT_ATOMS: atom_id res chain seq x y z
N MET A 1 8.86 -80.44 39.29
CA MET A 1 7.85 -81.36 39.84
C MET A 1 6.96 -80.61 40.83
N PRO A 2 5.68 -80.97 40.98
CA PRO A 2 4.54 -80.05 40.99
C PRO A 2 3.82 -79.89 42.35
N LEU A 3 2.70 -79.14 42.35
CA LEU A 3 1.56 -79.11 43.31
C LEU A 3 1.78 -78.28 44.61
N THR A 4 0.85 -77.56 45.24
CA THR A 4 -0.59 -77.19 45.11
C THR A 4 -0.86 -76.13 46.22
N VAL A 5 -1.91 -75.29 46.20
CA VAL A 5 -3.20 -75.39 46.94
C VAL A 5 -3.77 -73.94 46.94
N GLY A 6 -5.06 -73.55 46.84
CA GLY A 6 -6.39 -74.19 46.82
C GLY A 6 -7.45 -73.11 46.42
N TRP A 7 -8.53 -73.47 45.68
CA TRP A 7 -9.93 -73.68 46.15
C TRP A 7 -10.65 -72.39 46.64
N LEU A 8 -11.90 -71.99 46.35
CA LEU A 8 -13.12 -72.61 45.80
C LEU A 8 -14.27 -71.56 45.64
N ARG A 9 -15.11 -71.71 44.59
CA ARG A 9 -16.61 -71.57 44.49
C ARG A 9 -17.34 -70.28 44.96
N LEU A 10 -18.53 -69.86 44.50
CA LEU A 10 -19.61 -70.38 43.62
C LEU A 10 -20.60 -69.23 43.27
N SER A 11 -20.99 -69.16 42.00
CA SER A 11 -22.30 -68.94 41.36
C SER A 11 -23.56 -68.36 42.08
N CYS A 12 -24.15 -67.37 41.38
CA CYS A 12 -25.50 -67.32 40.76
C CYS A 12 -26.77 -67.08 41.63
N VAL A 13 -27.64 -66.15 41.19
CA VAL A 13 -29.03 -66.40 40.72
C VAL A 13 -29.70 -65.06 40.28
N ARG A 14 -30.61 -65.20 39.32
CA ARG A 14 -31.28 -64.23 38.44
C ARG A 14 -32.77 -64.04 38.84
N LEU A 15 -33.45 -63.06 38.22
CA LEU A 15 -34.92 -62.79 38.09
C LEU A 15 -35.47 -61.68 39.02
N GLN A 16 -36.44 -60.81 38.66
CA GLN A 16 -37.13 -60.39 37.41
C GLN A 16 -38.19 -59.32 37.79
N ALA A 17 -38.67 -58.55 36.79
CA ALA A 17 -40.01 -57.90 36.71
C ALA A 17 -40.25 -56.60 37.52
N ASP A 18 -41.06 -55.61 37.10
CA ASP A 18 -41.60 -55.16 35.80
C ASP A 18 -42.36 -53.84 36.09
N LEU A 19 -42.46 -52.98 35.07
CA LEU A 19 -43.53 -51.99 34.77
C LEU A 19 -43.93 -50.82 35.74
N THR A 20 -43.89 -49.64 35.10
CA THR A 20 -44.88 -48.52 35.06
C THR A 20 -44.84 -47.36 36.07
N GLU A 21 -44.41 -46.21 35.53
CA GLU A 21 -44.70 -44.79 35.85
C GLU A 21 -46.21 -44.49 36.11
N PRO A 22 -46.62 -43.37 36.77
CA PRO A 22 -46.14 -41.99 36.50
C PRO A 22 -46.14 -41.01 37.70
N HIS A 23 -45.49 -39.84 37.57
CA HIS A 23 -46.02 -38.53 38.02
C HIS A 23 -45.06 -37.38 37.64
N LEU A 24 -45.63 -36.45 36.86
CA LEU A 24 -45.19 -35.10 36.49
C LEU A 24 -44.17 -34.45 37.46
N GLN A 25 -42.88 -34.38 37.08
CA GLN A 25 -41.88 -33.57 37.79
C GLN A 25 -41.19 -32.60 36.82
N ARG A 26 -41.32 -31.31 37.16
CA ARG A 26 -40.81 -30.13 36.44
C ARG A 26 -39.42 -30.37 35.86
N ARG A 27 -39.24 -30.11 34.56
CA ARG A 27 -37.90 -30.00 33.94
C ARG A 27 -37.09 -28.94 34.71
N PRO A 28 -35.95 -29.26 35.33
CA PRO A 28 -35.05 -28.22 35.78
C PRO A 28 -34.48 -27.54 34.52
N ALA A 29 -34.49 -26.21 34.52
CA ALA A 29 -33.78 -25.43 33.52
C ALA A 29 -32.34 -25.94 33.45
N ILE A 30 -31.90 -26.33 32.26
CA ILE A 30 -30.49 -26.63 31.99
C ILE A 30 -29.76 -25.30 32.14
N MET A 31 -29.33 -25.00 33.36
CA MET A 31 -28.42 -23.89 33.61
C MET A 31 -27.08 -24.35 33.07
N VAL A 32 -26.79 -23.98 31.82
CA VAL A 32 -25.48 -24.17 31.21
C VAL A 32 -24.51 -23.32 32.01
N SER A 33 -23.89 -23.94 33.02
CA SER A 33 -22.78 -23.35 33.76
C SER A 33 -21.59 -23.28 32.82
N LEU A 34 -21.33 -22.09 32.27
CA LEU A 34 -20.07 -21.78 31.62
C LEU A 34 -18.98 -21.77 32.70
N SER A 35 -18.36 -22.93 32.96
CA SER A 35 -17.20 -23.02 33.84
C SER A 35 -15.97 -22.55 33.06
N PHE A 36 -15.47 -21.38 33.36
CA PHE A 36 -14.14 -20.98 32.93
C PHE A 36 -13.10 -21.83 33.67
N SER A 37 -12.11 -22.36 32.95
CA SER A 37 -11.02 -23.12 33.56
C SER A 37 -10.28 -22.25 34.58
N SER A 38 -10.07 -22.80 35.77
CA SER A 38 -9.47 -22.09 36.90
C SER A 38 -7.94 -22.19 36.93
N LEU A 39 -7.35 -23.13 36.18
CA LEU A 39 -5.90 -23.33 36.08
C LEU A 39 -5.31 -22.70 34.81
N ARG A 40 -4.17 -22.03 35.00
CA ARG A 40 -3.39 -21.38 33.91
C ARG A 40 -2.87 -22.38 32.87
N ASP A 41 -2.65 -23.64 33.24
CA ASP A 41 -2.13 -24.68 32.35
C ASP A 41 -3.15 -25.22 31.34
N ASP A 42 -4.44 -24.92 31.53
CA ASP A 42 -5.50 -25.31 30.59
C ASP A 42 -5.59 -24.36 29.37
N TRP A 43 -4.97 -23.18 29.46
CA TRP A 43 -4.98 -22.18 28.39
C TRP A 43 -3.77 -22.37 27.47
N SER A 44 -3.93 -23.15 26.41
CA SER A 44 -2.95 -23.19 25.31
C SER A 44 -3.20 -22.02 24.35
N LEU A 45 -2.27 -21.07 24.31
CA LEU A 45 -2.35 -19.94 23.38
C LEU A 45 -1.69 -20.33 22.05
N ASP A 46 -2.50 -20.38 21.00
CA ASP A 46 -2.07 -20.71 19.64
C ASP A 46 -1.56 -19.47 18.90
N VAL A 47 -0.30 -19.12 19.15
CA VAL A 47 0.39 -17.99 18.51
C VAL A 47 0.44 -18.15 16.99
N VAL A 48 0.55 -19.38 16.49
CA VAL A 48 0.81 -19.65 15.07
C VAL A 48 -0.35 -19.20 14.21
N ASN A 49 -1.58 -19.55 14.61
CA ASN A 49 -2.78 -19.16 13.87
C ASN A 49 -3.02 -17.64 13.93
N ILE A 50 -2.78 -16.99 15.07
CA ILE A 50 -2.94 -15.53 15.18
C ILE A 50 -1.92 -14.82 14.30
N LEU A 51 -0.67 -15.28 14.31
CA LEU A 51 0.42 -14.64 13.57
C LEU A 51 0.30 -14.81 12.05
N ALA A 52 -0.30 -15.92 11.60
CA ALA A 52 -0.50 -16.21 10.19
C ALA A 52 -1.55 -15.29 9.53
N PHE A 53 -2.58 -14.84 10.25
CA PHE A 53 -3.65 -14.04 9.64
C PHE A 53 -3.54 -12.54 9.90
N LEU A 54 -2.85 -12.14 10.98
CA LEU A 54 -2.85 -10.75 11.40
C LEU A 54 -1.93 -9.88 10.52
N GLY A 55 -2.52 -9.11 9.60
CA GLY A 55 -1.85 -7.99 8.94
C GLY A 55 -1.31 -8.24 7.53
N GLU A 56 -1.60 -9.39 6.91
CA GLU A 56 -1.08 -9.74 5.57
C GLU A 56 -1.41 -8.66 4.53
N HIS A 57 -2.67 -8.20 4.51
CA HIS A 57 -3.13 -7.17 3.58
C HIS A 57 -2.39 -5.82 3.76
N ASN A 58 -2.10 -5.44 5.01
CA ASN A 58 -1.43 -4.17 5.34
C ASN A 58 0.04 -4.20 4.89
N ILE A 59 0.72 -5.32 5.09
CA ILE A 59 2.10 -5.50 4.64
C ILE A 59 2.19 -5.59 3.12
N LEU A 60 1.24 -6.27 2.47
CA LEU A 60 1.14 -6.28 1.02
C LEU A 60 1.01 -4.86 0.44
N ALA A 61 0.10 -4.05 0.97
CA ALA A 61 -0.14 -2.68 0.52
C ALA A 61 1.09 -1.77 0.68
N THR A 62 1.87 -1.96 1.75
CA THR A 62 3.06 -1.14 2.04
C THR A 62 4.37 -1.76 1.56
N SER A 63 4.34 -2.96 0.98
CA SER A 63 5.50 -3.78 0.60
C SER A 63 6.50 -3.02 -0.26
N GLN A 64 6.03 -2.30 -1.28
CA GLN A 64 6.89 -1.55 -2.19
C GLN A 64 7.65 -0.43 -1.46
N GLN A 65 7.02 0.27 -0.53
CA GLN A 65 7.67 1.34 0.24
C GLN A 65 8.67 0.77 1.25
N VAL A 66 8.29 -0.29 1.97
CA VAL A 66 9.16 -1.00 2.91
C VAL A 66 10.42 -1.50 2.20
N CYS A 67 10.26 -2.16 1.05
CA CYS A 67 11.35 -2.71 0.26
C CYS A 67 12.25 -1.66 -0.38
N LYS A 68 11.77 -0.43 -0.59
CA LYS A 68 12.60 0.66 -1.10
C LYS A 68 13.51 1.25 -0.01
N SER A 69 13.04 1.31 1.23
CA SER A 69 13.76 1.94 2.34
C SER A 69 15.12 1.29 2.66
N PRO A 70 16.14 2.04 3.09
CA PRO A 70 17.37 1.46 3.64
C PRO A 70 17.12 0.62 4.91
N PHE A 71 16.10 0.97 5.71
CA PHE A 71 15.74 0.25 6.94
C PHE A 71 15.11 -1.13 6.68
N CYS A 72 14.95 -1.56 5.42
CA CYS A 72 14.47 -2.91 5.11
C CYS A 72 15.41 -3.98 5.67
N PHE A 73 16.73 -3.74 5.70
CA PHE A 73 17.71 -4.71 6.16
C PHE A 73 17.85 -4.81 7.68
N LEU A 74 17.05 -4.06 8.44
CA LEU A 74 17.07 -4.12 9.90
C LEU A 74 16.36 -5.39 10.38
N PRO A 75 16.99 -6.26 11.19
CA PRO A 75 16.34 -7.44 11.73
C PRO A 75 15.20 -7.02 12.67
N ARG A 76 13.98 -7.42 12.35
CA ARG A 76 12.77 -7.01 13.08
C ARG A 76 11.61 -7.97 12.85
N LEU A 77 10.63 -7.94 13.75
CA LEU A 77 9.36 -8.65 13.58
C LEU A 77 8.43 -7.86 12.63
N ILE A 78 7.83 -8.54 11.67
CA ILE A 78 6.81 -7.97 10.77
C ILE A 78 5.55 -8.82 10.94
N PRO A 79 4.36 -8.21 11.10
CA PRO A 79 3.11 -8.97 11.12
C PRO A 79 2.90 -9.66 9.77
N ALA A 80 2.53 -10.94 9.74
CA ALA A 80 2.27 -11.68 8.50
C ALA A 80 3.34 -11.49 7.39
N PRO A 81 4.61 -11.85 7.64
CA PRO A 81 5.72 -11.63 6.70
C PRO A 81 5.56 -12.38 5.37
N GLN A 82 4.72 -13.43 5.33
CA GLN A 82 4.31 -14.10 4.09
C GLN A 82 3.66 -13.16 3.08
N GLY A 83 3.07 -12.04 3.51
CA GLY A 83 2.57 -11.01 2.59
C GLY A 83 3.67 -10.45 1.68
N LEU A 84 4.92 -10.38 2.15
CA LEU A 84 6.05 -9.97 1.30
C LEU A 84 6.43 -11.04 0.26
N LEU A 85 6.15 -12.32 0.54
CA LEU A 85 6.45 -13.42 -0.38
C LEU A 85 5.51 -13.45 -1.58
N ALA A 86 4.28 -12.97 -1.42
CA ALA A 86 3.22 -13.17 -2.39
C ALA A 86 3.37 -12.34 -3.67
N GLN A 87 4.05 -11.17 -3.63
CA GLN A 87 4.09 -10.27 -4.79
C GLN A 87 5.47 -9.66 -5.09
N ARG A 88 6.00 -10.01 -6.27
CA ARG A 88 7.13 -9.31 -6.91
C ARG A 88 6.62 -8.52 -8.12
N ALA A 89 6.01 -7.37 -7.84
CA ALA A 89 5.42 -6.51 -8.88
C ALA A 89 6.47 -6.06 -9.92
N ARG A 90 6.13 -6.08 -11.20
CA ARG A 90 7.02 -5.61 -12.28
C ARG A 90 6.91 -4.10 -12.52
N THR A 91 5.77 -3.53 -12.13
CA THR A 91 5.43 -2.13 -12.34
C THR A 91 4.90 -1.53 -11.04
N LEU A 92 5.12 -0.24 -10.86
CA LEU A 92 4.50 0.51 -9.77
C LEU A 92 2.98 0.65 -10.02
N PRO A 93 2.16 0.74 -8.96
CA PRO A 93 0.73 0.95 -9.11
C PRO A 93 0.48 2.27 -9.83
N THR A 94 -0.39 2.22 -10.85
CA THR A 94 -0.85 3.40 -11.56
C THR A 94 -2.27 3.74 -11.09
N LYS A 95 -2.60 5.02 -11.13
CA LYS A 95 -3.94 5.48 -10.80
C LYS A 95 -4.77 5.61 -12.08
N GLY A 96 -5.87 4.86 -12.14
CA GLY A 96 -6.80 4.89 -13.27
C GLY A 96 -7.69 6.13 -13.27
N ASP A 97 -8.54 6.25 -14.29
CA ASP A 97 -9.54 7.31 -14.47
C ASP A 97 -9.00 8.71 -14.79
N PHE A 98 -7.75 8.79 -15.25
CA PHE A 98 -7.14 10.04 -15.72
C PHE A 98 -6.91 9.99 -17.22
N GLU A 99 -7.43 10.96 -17.95
CA GLU A 99 -7.01 11.17 -19.33
C GLU A 99 -5.85 12.16 -19.33
N VAL A 100 -4.61 11.65 -19.39
CA VAL A 100 -3.38 12.46 -19.44
C VAL A 100 -2.93 12.64 -20.87
N ARG A 101 -2.73 13.89 -21.30
CA ARG A 101 -2.27 14.26 -22.64
C ARG A 101 -1.13 15.27 -22.59
N SER A 102 -0.13 15.10 -23.44
CA SER A 102 0.85 16.17 -23.73
C SER A 102 0.32 17.02 -24.88
N VAL A 103 0.32 18.32 -24.68
CA VAL A 103 -0.09 19.34 -25.66
C VAL A 103 0.93 19.45 -26.79
N VAL A 104 2.22 19.29 -26.47
CA VAL A 104 3.31 19.46 -27.44
C VAL A 104 3.56 18.20 -28.24
N THR A 105 3.57 17.03 -27.57
CA THR A 105 3.92 15.74 -28.21
C THR A 105 2.71 14.94 -28.69
N GLY A 106 1.48 15.30 -28.29
CA GLY A 106 0.27 14.55 -28.61
C GLY A 106 0.17 13.18 -27.92
N ASN A 107 1.11 12.82 -27.05
CA ASN A 107 1.08 11.56 -26.30
C ASN A 107 -0.15 11.52 -25.38
N LYS A 108 -0.82 10.37 -25.33
CA LYS A 108 -2.02 10.15 -24.51
C LYS A 108 -1.91 8.89 -23.65
N ARG A 109 -2.38 8.96 -22.40
CA ARG A 109 -2.50 7.82 -21.47
C ARG A 109 -3.77 7.90 -20.62
N PRO A 110 -4.46 6.76 -20.40
CA PRO A 110 -5.67 6.70 -19.58
C PRO A 110 -5.37 6.48 -18.08
N TYR A 111 -4.14 6.73 -17.64
CA TYR A 111 -3.73 6.57 -16.24
C TYR A 111 -2.61 7.53 -15.88
N LEU A 112 -2.51 7.82 -14.59
CA LEU A 112 -1.45 8.60 -13.98
C LEU A 112 -0.42 7.66 -13.34
N ASN A 113 0.86 7.91 -13.61
CA ASN A 113 1.96 7.14 -13.02
C ASN A 113 2.09 7.36 -11.51
N TYR A 114 2.64 6.38 -10.79
CA TYR A 114 2.83 6.43 -9.33
C TYR A 114 3.48 7.72 -8.81
N TYR A 115 4.62 8.12 -9.39
CA TYR A 115 5.32 9.32 -8.93
C TYR A 115 4.57 10.60 -9.26
N ALA A 116 3.83 10.62 -10.37
CA ALA A 116 3.00 11.75 -10.76
C ALA A 116 1.85 11.93 -9.77
N ASP A 117 1.13 10.85 -9.47
CA ASP A 117 0.07 10.84 -8.45
C ASP A 117 0.60 11.25 -7.08
N THR A 118 1.74 10.69 -6.66
CA THR A 118 2.36 11.01 -5.38
C THR A 118 2.78 12.49 -5.30
N LEU A 119 3.29 13.06 -6.40
CA LEU A 119 3.70 14.47 -6.47
C LEU A 119 2.49 15.42 -6.50
N HIS A 120 1.43 15.06 -7.24
CA HIS A 120 0.21 15.85 -7.33
C HIS A 120 -0.61 15.82 -6.04
N GLY A 121 -0.46 14.77 -5.23
CA GLY A 121 -1.11 14.65 -3.93
C GLY A 121 -2.63 14.66 -4.04
N ASP A 122 -3.29 15.53 -3.28
CA ASP A 122 -4.75 15.61 -3.19
C ASP A 122 -5.42 16.41 -4.34
N GLY A 123 -4.79 16.48 -5.52
CA GLY A 123 -5.32 17.19 -6.68
C GLY A 123 -6.74 16.77 -7.08
N ASP A 124 -7.10 15.51 -6.82
CA ASP A 124 -8.43 14.98 -7.16
C ASP A 124 -9.51 15.31 -6.15
N LYS A 125 -9.11 15.78 -4.96
CA LYS A 125 -10.01 16.19 -3.88
C LYS A 125 -10.38 17.68 -3.96
N LEU A 126 -9.87 18.41 -4.95
CA LEU A 126 -10.22 19.80 -5.19
C LEU A 126 -11.72 19.96 -5.51
N ALA A 127 -12.22 21.20 -5.40
CA ALA A 127 -13.60 21.52 -5.75
C ALA A 127 -13.85 21.23 -7.25
N ALA A 128 -15.07 20.79 -7.58
CA ALA A 128 -15.44 20.52 -8.97
C ALA A 128 -15.21 21.77 -9.85
N TYR A 129 -14.80 21.55 -11.11
CA TYR A 129 -14.51 22.61 -12.08
C TYR A 129 -13.35 23.55 -11.70
N THR A 130 -12.52 23.16 -10.74
CA THR A 130 -11.26 23.87 -10.48
C THR A 130 -10.28 23.60 -11.61
N THR A 131 -9.62 24.66 -12.09
CA THR A 131 -8.45 24.54 -12.97
C THR A 131 -7.21 24.72 -12.10
N ARG A 132 -6.38 23.69 -12.06
CA ARG A 132 -5.11 23.67 -11.31
C ARG A 132 -3.96 23.84 -12.29
N VAL A 133 -3.03 24.74 -12.00
CA VAL A 133 -1.81 24.92 -12.79
C VAL A 133 -0.61 24.59 -11.94
N LEU A 134 0.22 23.67 -12.42
CA LEU A 134 1.42 23.22 -11.75
C LEU A 134 2.63 23.59 -12.59
N HIS A 135 3.48 24.44 -12.04
CA HIS A 135 4.79 24.72 -12.59
C HIS A 135 5.80 23.83 -11.86
N ILE A 136 6.39 22.88 -12.59
CA ILE A 136 7.35 21.92 -12.04
C ILE A 136 8.71 22.20 -12.66
N GLU A 137 9.64 22.67 -11.84
CA GLU A 137 11.01 22.94 -12.23
C GLU A 137 11.98 22.16 -11.34
N ARG A 138 13.12 21.78 -11.92
CA ARG A 138 14.18 21.13 -11.14
C ARG A 138 15.06 22.19 -10.48
N ASN A 139 15.28 22.07 -9.18
CA ASN A 139 16.19 22.97 -8.48
C ASN A 139 17.62 22.83 -9.05
N SER A 140 18.13 23.93 -9.61
CA SER A 140 19.45 24.00 -10.26
C SER A 140 20.61 23.70 -9.32
N SER A 141 20.44 23.99 -8.02
CA SER A 141 21.43 23.73 -6.97
C SER A 141 21.68 22.23 -6.74
N HIS A 142 20.74 21.37 -7.15
CA HIS A 142 20.74 19.94 -6.89
C HIS A 142 20.63 19.09 -8.17
N ALA A 143 21.07 19.63 -9.30
CA ALA A 143 21.01 18.97 -10.61
C ALA A 143 21.72 17.59 -10.66
N ASN A 144 22.75 17.36 -9.85
CA ASN A 144 23.47 16.08 -9.80
C ASN A 144 22.82 15.03 -8.88
N ARG A 145 21.79 15.39 -8.10
CA ARG A 145 21.10 14.46 -7.20
C ARG A 145 19.99 13.72 -7.94
N PRO A 146 19.66 12.46 -7.60
CA PRO A 146 18.51 11.77 -8.18
C PRO A 146 17.22 12.52 -7.85
N ILE A 147 16.27 12.52 -8.79
CA ILE A 147 14.99 13.27 -8.70
C ILE A 147 14.17 12.86 -7.47
N THR A 148 14.18 11.57 -7.14
CA THR A 148 13.47 11.02 -5.98
C THR A 148 14.39 10.30 -5.02
N ARG A 149 14.15 10.52 -3.73
CA ARG A 149 14.82 9.82 -2.63
C ARG A 149 13.79 9.39 -1.59
N PRO A 150 13.91 8.19 -1.00
CA PRO A 150 13.08 7.82 0.13
C PRO A 150 13.46 8.70 1.34
N ARG A 151 12.48 9.22 2.07
CA ARG A 151 12.76 9.95 3.31
C ARG A 151 13.30 9.00 4.37
N LEU A 152 14.35 9.43 5.08
CA LEU A 152 14.92 8.67 6.20
C LEU A 152 13.90 8.55 7.35
N LEU A 153 13.18 9.62 7.66
CA LEU A 153 12.10 9.66 8.66
C LEU A 153 10.72 9.42 8.02
N SER A 154 10.61 8.37 7.19
CA SER A 154 9.30 7.89 6.72
C SER A 154 8.56 7.18 7.88
N PRO A 155 7.23 7.29 8.01
CA PRO A 155 6.47 6.59 9.05
C PRO A 155 6.78 5.09 9.12
N LEU A 156 6.97 4.45 7.96
CA LEU A 156 7.35 3.03 7.87
C LEU A 156 8.74 2.74 8.44
N ASN A 157 9.68 3.69 8.34
CA ASN A 157 11.02 3.55 8.91
C ASN A 157 11.01 3.71 10.43
N VAL A 158 10.17 4.60 10.95
CA VAL A 158 9.95 4.75 12.39
C VAL A 158 9.35 3.46 12.96
N ILE A 159 8.35 2.89 12.28
CA ILE A 159 7.77 1.59 12.67
C ILE A 159 8.82 0.47 12.58
N ALA A 160 9.66 0.48 11.54
CA ALA A 160 10.74 -0.50 11.41
C ALA A 160 11.74 -0.43 12.57
N MET A 161 12.12 0.78 12.98
CA MET A 161 12.99 0.99 14.15
C MET A 161 12.32 0.55 15.45
N LEU A 162 11.06 0.95 15.67
CA LEU A 162 10.30 0.56 16.85
C LEU A 162 10.14 -0.96 16.94
N SER A 163 9.84 -1.61 15.82
CA SER A 163 9.75 -3.07 15.75
C SER A 163 11.08 -3.73 16.10
N CYS A 164 12.22 -3.22 15.61
CA CYS A 164 13.53 -3.73 16.00
C CYS A 164 13.77 -3.61 17.51
N VAL A 165 13.40 -2.48 18.12
CA VAL A 165 13.48 -2.30 19.59
C VAL A 165 12.60 -3.31 20.33
N ILE A 166 11.37 -3.54 19.85
CA ILE A 166 10.46 -4.55 20.43
C ILE A 166 11.06 -5.96 20.29
N SER A 167 11.62 -6.31 19.13
CA SER A 167 12.31 -7.59 18.90
C SER A 167 13.46 -7.81 19.87
N LEU A 168 14.30 -6.80 20.08
CA LEU A 168 15.40 -6.85 21.04
C LEU A 168 14.89 -6.97 22.48
N GLY A 169 13.81 -6.26 22.81
CA GLY A 169 13.17 -6.34 24.12
C GLY A 169 12.64 -7.75 24.43
N ILE A 170 11.95 -8.39 23.48
CA ILE A 170 11.44 -9.76 23.65
C ILE A 170 12.60 -10.76 23.71
N ALA A 171 13.64 -10.58 22.89
CA ALA A 171 14.82 -11.44 22.93
C ALA A 171 15.56 -11.34 24.28
N ALA A 172 15.76 -10.14 24.80
CA ALA A 172 16.33 -9.93 26.14
C ALA A 172 15.46 -10.56 27.22
N TRP A 173 14.13 -10.41 27.12
CA TRP A 173 13.19 -11.04 28.04
C TRP A 173 13.26 -12.57 28.00
N ALA A 174 13.43 -13.17 26.81
CA ALA A 174 13.62 -14.61 26.67
C ALA A 174 14.92 -15.11 27.32
N VAL A 175 16.01 -14.32 27.24
CA VAL A 175 17.27 -14.63 27.92
C VAL A 175 17.10 -14.60 29.44
N VAL A 176 16.42 -13.58 29.98
CA VAL A 176 16.17 -13.45 31.43
C VAL A 176 15.34 -14.63 31.96
N LEU A 177 14.39 -15.11 31.15
CA LEU A 177 13.55 -16.24 31.52
C LEU A 177 14.17 -17.62 31.22
N GLY A 178 15.32 -17.68 30.54
CA GLY A 178 15.96 -18.93 30.12
C GLY A 178 15.17 -19.71 29.05
N ASP A 179 14.33 -19.07 28.25
CA ASP A 179 13.53 -19.71 27.19
C ASP A 179 14.34 -19.88 25.91
N GLY A 180 15.02 -21.02 25.77
CA GLY A 180 15.82 -21.36 24.59
C GLY A 180 15.00 -21.37 23.28
N PRO A 181 13.90 -22.14 23.19
CA PRO A 181 13.03 -22.16 22.00
C PRO A 181 12.46 -20.77 21.66
N GLY A 182 11.99 -20.02 22.66
CA GLY A 182 11.49 -18.66 22.48
C GLY A 182 12.54 -17.70 21.91
N LEU A 183 13.76 -17.72 22.47
CA LEU A 183 14.87 -16.89 22.00
C LEU A 183 15.27 -17.23 20.56
N ALA A 184 15.47 -18.52 20.26
CA ALA A 184 15.82 -18.97 18.92
C ALA A 184 14.75 -18.59 17.88
N GLY A 185 13.46 -18.74 18.24
CA GLY A 185 12.34 -18.34 17.40
C GLY A 185 12.35 -16.83 17.08
N VAL A 186 12.54 -15.97 18.09
CA VAL A 186 12.55 -14.51 17.91
C VAL A 186 13.73 -14.06 17.04
N LEU A 187 14.90 -14.66 17.25
CA LEU A 187 16.08 -14.35 16.44
C LEU A 187 15.87 -14.75 14.99
N ILE A 188 15.48 -16.00 14.72
CA ILE A 188 15.22 -16.49 13.36
C ILE A 188 14.18 -15.62 12.67
N MET A 189 13.05 -15.36 13.32
CA MET A 189 11.98 -14.53 12.76
C MET A 189 12.44 -13.09 12.45
N SER A 190 13.26 -12.50 13.33
CA SER A 190 13.79 -11.16 13.13
C SER A 190 14.75 -11.09 11.94
N PHE A 191 15.56 -12.13 11.73
CA PHE A 191 16.47 -12.25 10.57
C PHE A 191 15.76 -12.62 9.26
N THR A 192 14.54 -13.17 9.33
CA THR A 192 13.74 -13.41 8.13
C THR A 192 13.43 -12.11 7.38
N THR A 193 13.14 -11.01 8.09
CA THR A 193 12.81 -9.72 7.47
C THR A 193 13.91 -9.21 6.51
N PRO A 194 15.19 -9.06 6.94
CA PRO A 194 16.28 -8.72 6.04
C PRO A 194 16.40 -9.65 4.84
N LEU A 195 16.21 -10.96 5.04
CA LEU A 195 16.32 -11.95 3.97
C LEU A 195 15.22 -11.76 2.91
N LEU A 196 13.98 -11.53 3.34
CA LEU A 196 12.85 -11.17 2.46
C LEU A 196 13.16 -9.88 1.70
N CYS A 197 13.65 -8.87 2.40
CA CYS A 197 14.03 -7.57 1.84
C CYS A 197 15.12 -7.67 0.77
N ILE A 198 16.11 -8.56 0.90
CA ILE A 198 17.16 -8.73 -0.12
C ILE A 198 16.56 -9.12 -1.48
N GLY A 199 15.61 -10.06 -1.50
CA GLY A 199 14.97 -10.52 -2.73
C GLY A 199 13.99 -9.52 -3.35
N LEU A 200 13.45 -8.61 -2.53
CA LEU A 200 12.41 -7.64 -2.91
C LEU A 200 12.92 -6.20 -3.02
N LYS A 201 14.16 -5.93 -2.61
CA LYS A 201 14.79 -4.60 -2.71
C LYS A 201 14.77 -4.17 -4.15
N TRP A 202 14.22 -2.99 -4.39
CA TRP A 202 14.03 -2.49 -5.73
C TRP A 202 14.49 -1.04 -5.93
N THR A 203 14.78 -0.74 -7.18
CA THR A 203 15.14 0.58 -7.69
C THR A 203 14.30 0.88 -8.92
N PRO A 204 13.77 2.11 -9.06
CA PRO A 204 13.13 2.48 -10.31
C PRO A 204 14.19 2.48 -11.42
N GLN A 205 13.86 1.98 -12.60
CA GLN A 205 14.71 2.21 -13.77
C GLN A 205 14.64 3.71 -14.11
N LEU A 206 15.79 4.38 -14.13
CA LEU A 206 15.91 5.72 -14.68
C LEU A 206 16.61 5.59 -16.03
N HIS A 207 15.92 5.93 -17.12
CA HIS A 207 16.61 6.12 -18.38
C HIS A 207 17.49 7.38 -18.31
N PRO A 208 18.70 7.34 -18.91
CA PRO A 208 19.56 8.51 -18.97
C PRO A 208 18.83 9.66 -19.66
N SER A 209 18.94 10.86 -19.08
CA SER A 209 18.43 12.09 -19.69
C SER A 209 19.04 12.22 -21.08
N LEU A 210 18.19 12.49 -22.08
CA LEU A 210 18.64 13.06 -23.33
C LEU A 210 19.38 14.37 -23.05
N SER A 211 20.37 14.66 -23.88
CA SER A 211 21.39 15.70 -23.75
C SER A 211 20.87 17.03 -23.19
N ARG A 212 21.67 17.63 -22.29
CA ARG A 212 21.43 18.79 -21.42
C ARG A 212 21.17 20.14 -22.15
N ASN A 213 21.12 20.17 -23.48
CA ASN A 213 21.24 21.42 -24.24
C ASN A 213 19.96 21.99 -24.85
N THR A 214 18.80 21.32 -24.72
CA THR A 214 17.54 21.90 -25.19
C THR A 214 16.54 21.93 -24.03
N LYS A 215 16.33 23.12 -23.45
CA LYS A 215 15.22 23.37 -22.52
C LYS A 215 13.92 23.42 -23.32
N MET A 216 13.47 22.27 -23.80
CA MET A 216 12.16 22.17 -24.42
C MET A 216 11.11 22.12 -23.31
N GLN A 217 10.22 23.10 -23.29
CA GLN A 217 9.09 23.11 -22.37
C GLN A 217 8.01 22.16 -22.89
N ASP A 218 7.49 21.32 -22.00
CA ASP A 218 6.34 20.46 -22.27
C ASP A 218 5.17 20.93 -21.40
N CYS A 219 3.98 20.80 -21.96
CA CYS A 219 2.73 21.14 -21.31
C CYS A 219 1.83 19.91 -21.32
N ILE A 220 1.42 19.47 -20.14
CA ILE A 220 0.63 18.26 -19.95
C ILE A 220 -0.68 18.68 -19.36
N VAL A 221 -1.77 18.21 -19.94
CA VAL A 221 -3.12 18.46 -19.43
C VAL A 221 -3.72 17.12 -19.08
N TYR A 222 -4.30 17.04 -17.89
CA TYR A 222 -5.10 15.89 -17.55
C TYR A 222 -6.39 16.28 -16.85
N ARG A 223 -7.41 15.44 -17.07
CA ARG A 223 -8.76 15.63 -16.55
C ARG A 223 -9.09 14.54 -15.54
N THR A 224 -9.67 14.97 -14.42
CA THR A 224 -10.26 14.09 -13.40
C THR A 224 -11.77 13.91 -13.68
N PRO A 225 -12.42 12.79 -13.31
CA PRO A 225 -13.85 12.57 -13.55
C PRO A 225 -14.78 13.65 -12.97
N ARG A 226 -14.35 14.34 -11.90
CA ARG A 226 -15.06 15.48 -11.28
C ARG A 226 -15.05 16.78 -12.12
N GLY A 227 -14.47 16.75 -13.32
CA GLY A 227 -14.34 17.93 -14.19
C GLY A 227 -13.27 18.91 -13.73
N ILE A 228 -12.28 18.44 -12.98
CA ILE A 228 -11.08 19.20 -12.59
C ILE A 228 -10.08 19.07 -13.74
N PHE A 229 -9.50 20.20 -14.14
CA PHE A 229 -8.46 20.24 -15.15
C PHE A 229 -7.13 20.61 -14.50
N THR A 230 -6.12 19.77 -14.66
CA THR A 230 -4.77 20.10 -14.20
C THR A 230 -3.86 20.31 -15.41
N VAL A 231 -3.29 21.51 -15.51
CA VAL A 231 -2.30 21.89 -16.52
C VAL A 231 -0.93 21.91 -15.85
N VAL A 232 -0.01 21.09 -16.33
CA VAL A 232 1.33 20.96 -15.80
C VAL A 232 2.33 21.49 -16.82
N ARG A 233 3.06 22.52 -16.44
CA ARG A 233 4.15 23.10 -17.23
C ARG A 233 5.48 22.63 -16.62
N CYS A 234 6.27 21.91 -17.41
CA CYS A 234 7.54 21.36 -16.96
C CYS A 234 8.51 21.17 -18.12
N ASP A 235 9.78 20.93 -17.83
CA ASP A 235 10.73 20.54 -18.87
C ASP A 235 10.38 19.15 -19.44
N GLU A 236 10.66 18.92 -20.72
CA GLU A 236 10.41 17.64 -21.41
C GLU A 236 11.05 16.43 -20.67
N SER A 237 12.23 16.63 -20.07
CA SER A 237 12.91 15.59 -19.29
C SER A 237 12.12 15.17 -18.05
N ILE A 238 11.47 16.12 -17.37
CA ILE A 238 10.62 15.90 -16.19
C ILE A 238 9.31 15.24 -16.64
N SER A 239 8.69 15.77 -17.70
CA SER A 239 7.48 15.20 -18.32
C SER A 239 7.66 13.72 -18.67
N ARG A 240 8.75 13.40 -19.38
CA ARG A 240 9.07 12.03 -19.77
C ARG A 240 9.23 11.13 -18.57
N TRP A 241 9.93 11.57 -17.53
CA TRP A 241 10.15 10.76 -16.33
C TRP A 241 8.86 10.56 -15.52
N LEU A 242 8.03 11.61 -15.39
CA LEU A 242 6.88 11.63 -14.51
C LEU A 242 5.65 10.93 -15.15
N TYR A 243 5.34 11.20 -16.42
CA TYR A 243 4.09 10.75 -17.06
C TYR A 243 4.28 9.67 -18.13
N TRP A 244 5.34 9.79 -18.93
CA TRP A 244 5.50 8.94 -20.11
C TRP A 244 6.38 7.72 -19.87
N HIS A 245 7.22 7.73 -18.84
CA HIS A 245 8.09 6.60 -18.57
C HIS A 245 7.26 5.40 -18.09
N PRO A 246 7.45 4.19 -18.65
CA PRO A 246 6.91 2.99 -18.01
C PRO A 246 7.58 2.83 -16.64
N SER A 247 6.78 2.70 -15.58
CA SER A 247 7.25 2.57 -14.20
C SER A 247 7.82 1.17 -13.90
N GLN A 248 8.73 0.68 -14.74
CA GLN A 248 9.36 -0.62 -14.57
C GLN A 248 10.32 -0.61 -13.38
N ILE A 249 10.30 -1.74 -12.66
CA ILE A 249 11.04 -1.92 -11.42
C ILE A 249 12.21 -2.86 -11.69
N THR A 250 13.43 -2.43 -11.37
CA THR A 250 14.58 -3.33 -11.24
C THR A 250 14.75 -3.75 -9.81
N TYR A 251 14.94 -5.04 -9.62
CA TYR A 251 15.28 -5.59 -8.31
C TYR A 251 16.79 -5.69 -8.17
N LEU A 252 17.28 -5.53 -6.93
CA LEU A 252 18.69 -5.67 -6.60
C LEU A 252 19.22 -7.05 -6.98
N VAL A 253 18.41 -8.07 -6.76
CA VAL A 253 18.75 -9.47 -7.01
C VAL A 253 17.95 -10.00 -8.20
N GLY A 254 18.56 -10.87 -9.00
CA GLY A 254 17.93 -11.51 -10.16
C GLY A 254 16.63 -12.26 -9.84
N SER A 255 15.91 -12.67 -10.89
CA SER A 255 14.61 -13.35 -10.73
C SER A 255 14.72 -14.66 -9.94
N TYR A 256 15.69 -15.50 -10.30
CA TYR A 256 15.87 -16.83 -9.69
C TYR A 256 16.47 -16.76 -8.29
N THR A 257 17.56 -16.01 -8.13
CA THR A 257 18.22 -15.80 -6.84
C THR A 257 17.32 -15.05 -5.85
N GLY A 258 16.56 -14.06 -6.32
CA GLY A 258 15.59 -13.36 -5.48
C GLY A 258 14.48 -14.27 -5.00
N ARG A 259 13.91 -15.12 -5.89
CA ARG A 259 12.90 -16.12 -5.51
C ARG A 259 13.45 -17.22 -4.60
N GLY A 260 14.71 -17.61 -4.77
CA GLY A 260 15.36 -18.58 -3.87
C GLY A 260 15.57 -18.00 -2.46
N VAL A 261 16.18 -16.81 -2.37
CA VAL A 261 16.54 -16.18 -1.09
C VAL A 261 15.30 -15.69 -0.35
N SER A 262 14.46 -14.86 -0.97
CA SER A 262 13.26 -14.36 -0.30
C SER A 262 12.19 -15.45 -0.19
N GLY A 263 11.90 -16.18 -1.27
CA GLY A 263 10.87 -17.21 -1.32
C GLY A 263 11.16 -18.42 -0.44
N ILE A 264 12.12 -19.24 -0.88
CA ILE A 264 12.39 -20.55 -0.27
C ILE A 264 13.06 -20.38 1.09
N ALA A 265 14.20 -19.69 1.15
CA ALA A 265 14.94 -19.55 2.40
C ALA A 265 14.18 -18.71 3.44
N GLY A 266 13.59 -17.58 3.02
CA GLY A 266 12.71 -16.78 3.86
C GLY A 266 11.50 -17.57 4.36
N GLY A 267 10.78 -18.27 3.49
CA GLY A 267 9.64 -19.11 3.87
C GLY A 267 10.00 -20.21 4.87
N LEU A 268 11.13 -20.90 4.69
CA LEU A 268 11.60 -21.93 5.62
C LEU A 268 11.97 -21.35 7.00
N MET A 269 12.59 -20.16 7.04
CA MET A 269 12.87 -19.47 8.30
C MET A 269 11.58 -19.04 9.02
N LEU A 270 10.55 -18.60 8.28
CA LEU A 270 9.23 -18.32 8.84
C LEU A 270 8.62 -19.56 9.50
N VAL A 271 8.52 -20.66 8.75
CA VAL A 271 7.93 -21.91 9.27
C VAL A 271 8.74 -22.45 10.45
N GLY A 272 10.07 -22.44 10.35
CA GLY A 272 10.96 -22.85 11.44
C GLY A 272 10.76 -22.03 12.71
N SER A 273 10.60 -20.70 12.58
CA SER A 273 10.34 -19.83 13.74
C SER A 273 8.98 -20.11 14.39
N LEU A 274 7.93 -20.40 13.60
CA LEU A 274 6.60 -20.73 14.10
C LEU A 274 6.60 -22.02 14.93
N VAL A 275 7.32 -23.05 14.46
CA VAL A 275 7.46 -24.32 15.20
C VAL A 275 8.18 -24.11 16.54
N LEU A 276 9.19 -23.25 16.59
CA LEU A 276 9.87 -22.90 17.84
C LEU A 276 8.95 -22.15 18.81
N PHE A 277 8.11 -21.25 18.31
CA PHE A 277 7.14 -20.53 19.14
C PHE A 277 6.08 -21.45 19.74
N SER A 278 5.68 -22.53 19.06
CA SER A 278 4.76 -23.52 19.62
C SER A 278 5.32 -24.19 20.88
N ASN A 279 6.64 -24.34 20.99
CA ASN A 279 7.32 -24.94 22.13
C ASN A 279 7.82 -23.92 23.17
N ALA A 280 7.62 -22.62 22.94
CA ALA A 280 8.04 -21.57 23.86
C ALA A 280 7.13 -21.48 25.10
N MET A 281 7.62 -20.81 26.14
CA MET A 281 6.85 -20.56 27.35
C MET A 281 5.67 -19.64 27.07
N TRP A 282 4.59 -19.81 27.84
CA TRP A 282 3.37 -19.00 27.71
C TRP A 282 3.64 -17.49 27.85
N THR A 283 4.62 -17.10 28.67
CA THR A 283 5.02 -15.70 28.85
C THR A 283 5.55 -15.07 27.56
N ILE A 284 6.42 -15.77 26.82
CA ILE A 284 6.94 -15.31 25.53
C ILE A 284 5.85 -15.34 24.46
N LYS A 285 5.01 -16.39 24.45
CA LYS A 285 3.83 -16.48 23.56
C LYS A 285 2.90 -15.28 23.73
N ALA A 286 2.56 -14.93 24.97
CA ALA A 286 1.73 -13.77 25.27
C ALA A 286 2.39 -12.45 24.86
N ALA A 287 3.69 -12.28 25.14
CA ALA A 287 4.44 -11.09 24.74
C ALA A 287 4.47 -10.91 23.21
N LEU A 288 4.64 -12.00 22.45
CA LEU A 288 4.59 -11.98 20.99
C LEU A 288 3.21 -11.55 20.48
N VAL A 289 2.11 -12.10 21.00
CA VAL A 289 0.75 -11.71 20.58
C VAL A 289 0.52 -10.22 20.80
N VAL A 290 0.91 -9.69 21.96
CA VAL A 290 0.77 -8.26 22.26
C VAL A 290 1.61 -7.43 21.28
N ALA A 291 2.88 -7.80 21.07
CA ALA A 291 3.78 -7.09 20.15
C ALA A 291 3.24 -7.08 18.72
N TYR A 292 2.78 -8.22 18.20
CA TYR A 292 2.23 -8.31 16.85
C TYR A 292 0.91 -7.55 16.70
N THR A 293 0.08 -7.51 17.73
CA THR A 293 -1.15 -6.71 17.74
C THR A 293 -0.82 -5.22 17.65
N VAL A 294 0.14 -4.75 18.45
CA VAL A 294 0.63 -3.36 18.41
C VAL A 294 1.23 -3.04 17.04
N LEU A 295 2.10 -3.90 16.52
CA LEU A 295 2.71 -3.70 15.20
C LEU A 295 1.66 -3.67 14.10
N ASN A 296 0.67 -4.57 14.11
CA ASN A 296 -0.40 -4.57 13.12
C ASN A 296 -1.21 -3.26 13.15
N LEU A 297 -1.53 -2.74 14.34
CA LEU A 297 -2.20 -1.44 14.48
C LEU A 297 -1.35 -0.31 13.91
N LEU A 298 -0.04 -0.31 14.18
CA LEU A 298 0.88 0.70 13.65
C LEU A 298 0.99 0.64 12.12
N TYR A 299 1.06 -0.56 11.54
CA TYR A 299 1.07 -0.73 10.09
C TYR A 299 -0.26 -0.31 9.45
N TRP A 300 -1.39 -0.53 10.13
CA TRP A 300 -2.68 -0.03 9.69
C TRP A 300 -2.73 1.51 9.68
N LEU A 301 -2.24 2.16 10.75
CA LEU A 301 -2.09 3.62 10.79
C LEU A 301 -1.17 4.14 9.69
N ALA A 302 -0.06 3.45 9.40
CA ALA A 302 0.83 3.83 8.32
C ALA A 302 0.22 3.67 6.93
N ALA A 303 -0.69 2.71 6.73
CA ALA A 303 -1.40 2.53 5.47
C ALA A 303 -2.39 3.67 5.18
N ILE A 304 -2.87 4.38 6.22
CA ILE A 304 -3.74 5.55 6.08
C ILE A 304 -2.93 6.80 5.67
N ILE A 305 -1.65 6.86 6.02
CA ILE A 305 -0.80 8.01 5.70
C ILE A 305 -0.53 8.06 4.20
N PRO A 306 -0.74 9.20 3.52
CA PRO A 306 -0.55 9.30 2.09
C PRO A 306 0.91 9.00 1.70
N PRO A 307 1.14 8.35 0.54
CA PRO A 307 2.47 7.94 0.09
C PRO A 307 3.42 9.13 -0.09
N SER A 308 2.91 10.36 -0.28
CA SER A 308 3.69 11.59 -0.44
C SER A 308 4.67 11.85 0.72
N TYR A 309 4.34 11.43 1.95
CA TYR A 309 5.23 11.58 3.10
C TYR A 309 6.44 10.65 3.07
N SER A 310 6.38 9.55 2.32
CA SER A 310 7.48 8.59 2.22
C SER A 310 8.59 9.04 1.24
N TRP A 311 8.29 10.00 0.36
CA TRP A 311 9.17 10.44 -0.72
C TRP A 311 9.65 11.88 -0.55
N HIS A 312 10.90 12.12 -0.94
CA HIS A 312 11.45 13.44 -1.12
C HIS A 312 11.70 13.66 -2.62
N PHE A 313 11.09 14.71 -3.16
CA PHE A 313 11.25 15.13 -4.55
C PHE A 313 12.15 16.36 -4.57
N GLU A 314 13.22 16.32 -5.38
CA GLU A 314 14.13 17.46 -5.61
C GLU A 314 13.55 18.40 -6.70
N LEU A 315 12.23 18.58 -6.70
CA LEU A 315 11.46 19.37 -7.66
C LEU A 315 10.77 20.51 -6.93
N GLU A 316 10.83 21.71 -7.49
CA GLU A 316 10.07 22.86 -7.03
C GLU A 316 8.73 22.87 -7.76
N MET A 317 7.64 22.86 -6.98
CA MET A 317 6.28 22.92 -7.49
C MET A 317 5.66 24.24 -7.06
N LYS A 318 5.28 25.07 -8.03
CA LYS A 318 4.40 26.22 -7.79
C LYS A 318 3.01 25.86 -8.28
N GLU A 319 2.03 26.07 -7.41
CA GLU A 319 0.63 25.72 -7.67
C GLU A 319 -0.23 26.98 -7.69
N GLU A 320 -1.02 27.09 -8.76
CA GLU A 320 -2.03 28.12 -8.92
C GLU A 320 -3.39 27.45 -9.10
N LEU A 321 -4.37 27.88 -8.30
CA LEU A 321 -5.72 27.33 -8.31
C LEU A 321 -6.69 28.39 -8.80
N VAL A 322 -7.46 28.04 -9.82
CA VAL A 322 -8.53 28.87 -10.38
C VAL A 322 -9.86 28.15 -10.17
N LEU A 323 -10.69 28.70 -9.30
CA LEU A 323 -12.05 28.19 -9.09
C LEU A 323 -12.98 28.68 -10.19
N ASN A 324 -13.71 27.76 -10.83
CA ASN A 324 -14.72 28.10 -11.83
C ASN A 324 -16.09 27.56 -11.42
N ALA A 325 -17.15 28.28 -11.81
CA ALA A 325 -18.52 27.89 -11.48
C ALA A 325 -19.09 26.79 -12.40
N THR A 326 -18.60 26.68 -13.64
CA THR A 326 -19.11 25.73 -14.63
C THR A 326 -17.99 24.97 -15.32
N TYR A 327 -18.30 23.77 -15.80
CA TYR A 327 -17.37 22.94 -16.58
C TYR A 327 -16.79 23.68 -17.78
N THR A 328 -17.62 24.39 -18.53
CA THR A 328 -17.23 25.15 -19.72
C THR A 328 -16.21 26.24 -19.40
N LYS A 329 -16.37 26.92 -18.25
CA LYS A 329 -15.40 27.91 -17.77
C LYS A 329 -14.08 27.27 -17.33
N ALA A 330 -14.14 26.10 -16.69
CA ALA A 330 -12.96 25.34 -16.31
C ALA A 330 -12.18 24.82 -17.52
N LEU A 331 -12.89 24.33 -18.53
CA LEU A 331 -12.32 23.91 -19.81
C LEU A 331 -11.66 25.09 -20.53
N TRP A 332 -12.37 26.23 -20.63
CA TRP A 332 -11.79 27.46 -21.19
C TRP A 332 -10.54 27.91 -20.43
N ALA A 333 -10.58 27.92 -19.10
CA ALA A 333 -9.42 28.25 -18.28
C ALA A 333 -8.27 27.28 -18.53
N ALA A 334 -8.53 25.98 -18.69
CA ALA A 334 -7.49 25.01 -19.01
C ALA A 334 -6.87 25.27 -20.40
N MET A 335 -7.68 25.53 -21.42
CA MET A 335 -7.23 25.86 -22.79
C MET A 335 -6.40 27.14 -22.82
N TRP A 336 -6.86 28.17 -22.10
CA TRP A 336 -6.14 29.43 -21.93
C TRP A 336 -4.79 29.21 -21.26
N MET A 337 -4.73 28.39 -20.20
CA MET A 337 -3.46 28.12 -19.51
C MET A 337 -2.54 27.18 -20.30
N SER A 338 -3.07 26.25 -21.08
CA SER A 338 -2.26 25.40 -21.96
C SER A 338 -1.83 26.08 -23.26
N GLN A 339 -2.44 27.22 -23.61
CA GLN A 339 -2.22 27.95 -24.87
C GLN A 339 -2.43 27.07 -26.11
N SER A 340 -3.37 26.13 -26.04
CA SER A 340 -3.68 25.21 -27.12
C SER A 340 -5.09 24.66 -26.95
N VAL A 341 -5.71 24.38 -28.09
CA VAL A 341 -7.06 23.82 -28.22
C VAL A 341 -7.04 22.39 -28.77
N ASP A 342 -5.93 21.95 -29.36
CA ASP A 342 -5.87 20.71 -30.14
C ASP A 342 -6.12 19.47 -29.28
N TRP A 343 -5.60 19.48 -28.04
CA TRP A 343 -5.84 18.41 -27.06
C TRP A 343 -7.33 18.24 -26.70
N VAL A 344 -8.15 19.29 -26.84
CA VAL A 344 -9.60 19.23 -26.62
C VAL A 344 -10.31 18.54 -27.79
N LYS A 345 -9.90 18.86 -29.03
CA LYS A 345 -10.48 18.24 -30.25
C LYS A 345 -10.15 16.75 -30.35
N GLU A 346 -8.95 16.37 -29.91
CA GLU A 346 -8.49 14.97 -29.95
C GLU A 346 -8.98 14.12 -28.75
N GLY A 347 -9.54 14.77 -27.72
CA GLY A 347 -10.03 14.15 -26.49
C GLY A 347 -11.55 14.05 -26.42
N ASP A 348 -12.07 13.20 -25.53
CA ASP A 348 -13.50 13.12 -25.24
C ASP A 348 -13.90 14.14 -24.15
N HIS A 349 -13.43 15.38 -24.32
CA HIS A 349 -13.65 16.47 -23.37
C HIS A 349 -14.94 17.26 -23.65
N THR A 350 -15.47 17.17 -24.86
CA THR A 350 -16.68 17.86 -25.31
C THR A 350 -17.56 16.92 -26.14
N PRO A 351 -18.90 17.06 -26.10
CA PRO A 351 -19.80 16.36 -27.01
C PRO A 351 -19.45 16.65 -28.48
N LYS A 352 -19.52 15.62 -29.33
CA LYS A 352 -19.30 15.73 -30.79
C LYS A 352 -20.53 16.33 -31.45
N THR A 353 -20.67 17.65 -31.35
CA THR A 353 -21.78 18.42 -31.94
C THR A 353 -21.22 19.67 -32.60
N GLU A 354 -21.86 20.12 -33.67
CA GLU A 354 -21.42 21.30 -34.42
C GLU A 354 -21.34 22.57 -33.55
N ALA A 355 -22.22 22.71 -32.56
CA ALA A 355 -22.19 23.82 -31.60
C ALA A 355 -20.89 23.85 -30.78
N TRP A 356 -20.40 22.68 -30.35
CA TRP A 356 -19.13 22.55 -29.65
C TRP A 356 -17.95 22.77 -30.58
N ASP A 357 -17.99 22.27 -31.82
CA ASP A 357 -16.91 22.49 -32.79
C ASP A 357 -16.72 23.99 -33.10
N ARG A 358 -17.82 24.72 -33.34
CA ARG A 358 -17.79 26.19 -33.50
C ARG A 358 -17.31 26.89 -32.24
N TRP A 359 -17.74 26.45 -31.05
CA TRP A 359 -17.29 27.02 -29.78
C TRP A 359 -15.77 26.86 -29.57
N ILE A 360 -15.23 25.69 -29.93
CA ILE A 360 -13.81 25.38 -29.85
C ILE A 360 -13.00 26.25 -30.82
N GLU A 361 -13.52 26.53 -32.01
CA GLU A 361 -12.91 27.45 -32.98
C GLU A 361 -12.91 28.89 -32.48
N GLU A 362 -14.04 29.38 -31.97
CA GLU A 362 -14.10 30.71 -31.36
C GLU A 362 -13.18 30.84 -30.14
N ALA A 363 -13.03 29.77 -29.37
CA ALA A 363 -12.09 29.71 -28.25
C ALA A 363 -10.62 29.77 -28.74
N ARG A 364 -10.30 29.14 -29.88
CA ARG A 364 -8.97 29.23 -30.51
C ARG A 364 -8.62 30.67 -30.87
N ASP A 365 -9.54 31.41 -31.47
CA ASP A 365 -9.34 32.82 -31.85
C ASP A 365 -9.26 33.76 -30.63
N ALA A 366 -9.70 33.29 -29.46
CA ALA A 366 -9.62 34.01 -28.19
C ALA A 366 -8.36 33.71 -27.39
N LEU A 367 -7.49 32.78 -27.82
CA LEU A 367 -6.25 32.37 -27.11
C LEU A 367 -5.15 33.44 -27.01
N ASP A 368 -5.26 34.55 -27.75
CA ASP A 368 -4.32 35.68 -27.62
C ASP A 368 -4.89 36.83 -26.77
N LYS A 369 -6.15 36.74 -26.36
CA LYS A 369 -6.87 37.83 -25.66
C LYS A 369 -6.97 37.55 -24.16
N PRO A 370 -7.03 38.58 -23.30
CA PRO A 370 -7.24 38.38 -21.86
C PRO A 370 -8.39 37.42 -21.57
N ARG A 371 -8.16 36.43 -20.70
CA ARG A 371 -9.10 35.34 -20.37
C ARG A 371 -10.53 35.80 -20.10
N GLU A 372 -10.68 36.97 -19.46
CA GLU A 372 -11.97 37.54 -19.05
C GLU A 372 -12.83 38.02 -20.23
N ASN A 373 -12.23 38.29 -21.38
CA ASN A 373 -12.94 38.78 -22.56
C ASN A 373 -13.82 37.70 -23.21
N PHE A 374 -13.58 36.42 -22.90
CA PHE A 374 -14.33 35.30 -23.45
C PHE A 374 -15.20 34.66 -22.37
N ASP A 375 -16.50 34.98 -22.38
CA ASP A 375 -17.49 34.30 -21.52
C ASP A 375 -17.90 32.94 -22.12
N ALA A 376 -17.08 31.93 -21.82
CA ALA A 376 -17.22 30.55 -22.26
C ALA A 376 -18.65 30.00 -22.14
N GLN A 377 -19.31 30.23 -21.00
CA GLN A 377 -20.63 29.66 -20.71
C GLN A 377 -21.72 30.34 -21.55
N ARG A 378 -21.74 31.67 -21.56
CA ARG A 378 -22.75 32.43 -22.33
C ARG A 378 -22.62 32.15 -23.82
N ARG A 379 -21.39 32.01 -24.32
CA ARG A 379 -21.16 31.75 -25.74
C ARG A 379 -21.65 30.37 -26.16
N LEU A 380 -21.35 29.34 -25.37
CA LEU A 380 -21.89 28.00 -25.61
C LEU A 380 -23.43 27.99 -25.56
N THR A 381 -24.03 28.66 -24.57
CA THR A 381 -25.50 28.74 -24.47
C THR A 381 -26.14 29.41 -25.69
N ARG A 382 -25.44 30.37 -26.33
CA ARG A 382 -25.91 31.00 -27.56
C ARG A 382 -25.81 30.06 -28.77
N LEU A 383 -24.78 29.23 -28.85
CA LEU A 383 -24.58 28.29 -29.96
C LEU A 383 -25.47 27.04 -29.88
N LEU A 384 -25.96 26.71 -28.68
CA LEU A 384 -26.92 25.63 -28.46
C LEU A 384 -28.39 26.02 -28.70
N ARG A 385 -28.66 27.32 -28.86
CA ARG A 385 -29.97 27.84 -29.30
C ARG A 385 -29.97 27.96 -30.81
#